data_AF-A0A1M5ABJ3-F1
#
_entry.id   AF-A0A1M5ABJ3-F1
#
_cell.length_a   1.000
_cell.length_b   1.000
_cell.length_c   1.000
_cell.angle_alpha   90.00
_cell.angle_beta   90.00
_cell.angle_gamma   90.00
#
_symmetry.space_group_name_H-M   'P 1'
#
loop_
_entity.id
_entity.type
_entity.pdbx_description
1 polymer ?
#
loop_
_entity_poly.entity_id
_entity_poly.type
_entity_poly.pdbx_seq_one_letter_code
_entity_poly.pdbx_strand_id
1 'polypeptide(L)'
;MDSKKVINETRLASFFLIILVAFGVILILSQLLFYDNKPQNFGVIGDAIGGILGPIIGIVGALLTFLAFYIQKIANDEIKNQFKEQKVSQHKDFLFANYKTRIMLLINEINSFNISFHGGSLISDISLLTDKSSKKYNFIGIQAINLYLIEYFKKKEENNSSGKKEFRVEDSYHAIIQNIFSIITSYHNLHIDIENSDLDNVSKAELNTLLKYTYFSKFNYFLEYLNKKNTSQVINEQIKYLLNLYRNDQMEIVDSNHTSLPLPPE
;
A
#
# COMPACT_ATOMS: atom_id res chain seq x y z
N MET A 1 34.87 -1.90 -5.75
CA MET A 1 35.63 -3.17 -5.87
C MET A 1 34.60 -4.25 -6.14
N ASP A 2 34.72 -4.97 -7.25
CA ASP A 2 33.65 -5.80 -7.79
C ASP A 2 33.41 -7.04 -6.91
N SER A 3 32.26 -7.13 -6.22
CA SER A 3 32.05 -8.12 -5.16
C SER A 3 32.15 -9.57 -5.66
N LYS A 4 31.76 -9.81 -6.92
CA LYS A 4 31.89 -11.11 -7.60
C LYS A 4 33.35 -11.54 -7.76
N LYS A 5 34.25 -10.59 -8.01
CA LYS A 5 35.69 -10.87 -8.16
C LYS A 5 36.31 -11.26 -6.81
N VAL A 6 35.93 -10.58 -5.73
CA VAL A 6 36.40 -10.86 -4.36
C VAL A 6 35.92 -12.23 -3.86
N ILE A 7 34.70 -12.64 -4.20
CA ILE A 7 34.14 -13.94 -3.80
C ILE A 7 34.85 -15.12 -4.49
N ASN A 8 35.23 -14.97 -5.76
CA ASN A 8 35.98 -16.02 -6.46
C ASN A 8 37.43 -16.14 -5.99
N GLU A 9 38.10 -15.00 -5.72
CA GLU A 9 39.47 -14.98 -5.21
C GLU A 9 39.55 -15.57 -3.79
N THR A 10 38.57 -15.29 -2.93
CA THR A 10 38.50 -15.86 -1.56
C THR A 10 38.18 -17.36 -1.54
N ARG A 11 37.30 -17.85 -2.43
CA ARG A 11 37.03 -19.29 -2.58
C ARG A 11 38.27 -20.06 -3.00
N LEU A 12 39.00 -19.55 -3.99
CA LEU A 12 40.23 -20.17 -4.46
C LEU A 12 41.29 -20.22 -3.35
N ALA A 13 41.50 -19.12 -2.63
CA ALA A 13 42.42 -19.07 -1.49
C ALA A 13 42.07 -20.07 -0.39
N SER A 14 40.78 -20.20 -0.04
CA SER A 14 40.32 -21.16 0.97
C SER A 14 40.54 -22.62 0.54
N PHE A 15 40.33 -22.94 -0.74
CA PHE A 15 40.57 -24.27 -1.28
C PHE A 15 42.07 -24.63 -1.26
N PHE A 16 42.94 -23.68 -1.63
CA PHE A 16 44.40 -23.86 -1.55
C PHE A 16 44.88 -24.06 -0.10
N LEU A 17 44.31 -23.33 0.86
CA LEU A 17 44.67 -23.46 2.27
C LEU A 17 44.27 -24.84 2.83
N ILE A 18 43.10 -25.37 2.47
CA ILE A 18 42.66 -26.72 2.84
C ILE A 18 43.61 -27.78 2.26
N ILE A 19 43.99 -27.65 0.99
CA ILE A 19 44.95 -28.55 0.35
C ILE A 19 46.31 -28.49 1.05
N LEU A 20 46.78 -27.29 1.40
CA LEU A 20 48.06 -27.10 2.08
C LEU A 20 48.08 -27.78 3.47
N VAL A 21 47.00 -27.62 4.25
CA VAL A 21 46.86 -28.27 5.56
C VAL A 21 46.77 -29.78 5.41
N ALA A 22 45.95 -30.29 4.48
CA ALA A 22 45.85 -31.72 4.22
C ALA A 22 47.18 -32.32 3.77
N PHE A 23 47.93 -31.61 2.92
CA PHE A 23 49.26 -32.01 2.47
C PHE A 23 50.28 -32.04 3.62
N GLY A 24 50.27 -31.03 4.49
CA GLY A 24 51.11 -31.02 5.70
C GLY A 24 50.84 -32.20 6.63
N VAL A 25 49.56 -32.55 6.82
CA VAL A 25 49.15 -33.73 7.60
C VAL A 25 49.62 -35.03 6.94
N ILE A 26 49.51 -35.15 5.62
CA ILE A 26 49.99 -36.32 4.86
C ILE A 26 51.51 -36.46 4.97
N LEU A 27 52.27 -35.37 4.91
CA LEU A 27 53.74 -35.42 5.06
C LEU A 27 54.17 -35.84 6.46
N ILE A 28 53.47 -35.41 7.50
CA ILE A 28 53.74 -35.83 8.88
C ILE A 28 53.38 -37.31 9.06
N LEU A 29 52.23 -37.76 8.54
CA LEU A 29 51.81 -39.15 8.59
C LEU A 29 52.73 -40.08 7.78
N SER A 30 53.25 -39.62 6.63
CA SER A 30 54.15 -40.43 5.80
C SER A 30 55.51 -40.66 6.47
N GLN A 31 56.04 -39.67 7.19
CA GLN A 31 57.23 -39.87 8.03
C GLN A 31 57.00 -40.91 9.14
N LEU A 32 55.77 -40.98 9.67
CA LEU A 32 55.40 -41.95 10.72
C LEU A 32 55.29 -43.40 10.19
N LEU A 33 54.86 -43.56 8.93
CA LEU A 33 54.57 -44.88 8.33
C LEU A 33 55.77 -45.57 7.68
N PHE A 34 56.80 -44.81 7.26
CA PHE A 34 57.92 -45.35 6.45
C PHE A 34 59.27 -45.45 7.20
N TYR A 35 59.33 -45.18 8.51
CA TYR A 35 60.56 -45.25 9.31
C TYR A 35 60.61 -46.54 10.17
N ASP A 36 61.29 -47.58 9.66
CA ASP A 36 61.28 -48.95 10.21
C ASP A 36 62.16 -49.14 11.47
N ASN A 37 62.97 -48.13 11.84
CA ASN A 37 63.79 -48.13 13.04
C ASN A 37 63.32 -47.02 13.97
N LYS A 38 62.56 -47.34 15.03
CA LYS A 38 62.14 -46.37 16.07
C LYS A 38 63.37 -45.69 16.67
N PRO A 39 63.72 -44.44 16.32
CA PRO A 39 64.64 -43.62 17.07
C PRO A 39 64.04 -43.43 18.47
N GLN A 40 64.82 -43.74 19.52
CA GLN A 40 64.42 -43.55 20.92
C GLN A 40 64.07 -42.09 21.28
N ASN A 41 64.24 -41.13 20.36
CA ASN A 41 64.08 -39.69 20.58
C ASN A 41 62.99 -39.03 19.69
N PHE A 42 62.08 -39.79 19.06
CA PHE A 42 61.01 -39.21 18.22
C PHE A 42 60.10 -38.23 18.99
N GLY A 43 59.80 -38.53 20.26
CA GLY A 43 59.03 -37.63 21.11
C GLY A 43 59.69 -36.26 21.22
N VAL A 44 61.01 -36.21 21.37
CA VAL A 44 61.77 -34.96 21.51
C VAL A 44 61.74 -34.12 20.24
N ILE A 45 61.80 -34.75 19.05
CA ILE A 45 61.71 -34.04 17.77
C ILE A 45 60.28 -33.53 17.55
N GLY A 46 59.27 -34.34 17.86
CA GLY A 46 57.86 -33.95 17.81
C GLY A 46 57.55 -32.78 18.75
N ASP A 47 58.09 -32.81 19.97
CA ASP A 47 57.93 -31.76 20.97
C ASP A 47 58.63 -30.46 20.55
N ALA A 48 59.81 -30.54 19.93
CA ALA A 48 60.52 -29.37 19.39
C ALA A 48 59.77 -28.73 18.21
N ILE A 49 59.26 -29.55 17.28
CA ILE A 49 58.47 -29.07 16.14
C ILE A 49 57.13 -28.50 16.61
N GLY A 50 56.44 -29.20 17.52
CA GLY A 50 55.18 -28.75 18.12
C GLY A 50 55.34 -27.47 18.93
N GLY A 51 56.44 -27.33 19.68
CA GLY A 51 56.77 -26.12 20.44
C GLY A 51 57.02 -24.88 19.57
N ILE A 52 57.60 -25.05 18.38
CA ILE A 52 57.83 -23.96 17.41
C ILE A 52 56.56 -23.67 16.58
N LEU A 53 55.89 -24.70 16.09
CA LEU A 53 54.72 -24.55 15.21
C LEU A 53 53.45 -24.18 15.98
N GLY A 54 53.30 -24.59 17.23
CA GLY A 54 52.12 -24.32 18.06
C GLY A 54 51.78 -22.82 18.12
N PRO A 55 52.71 -21.93 18.51
CA PRO A 55 52.49 -20.49 18.51
C PRO A 55 52.17 -19.92 17.11
N ILE A 56 52.83 -20.40 16.06
CA ILE A 56 52.60 -19.93 14.68
C ILE A 56 51.19 -20.31 14.22
N ILE A 57 50.77 -21.57 14.44
CA ILE A 57 49.42 -22.04 14.15
C ILE A 57 48.39 -21.26 14.97
N GLY A 58 48.69 -20.97 16.23
CA GLY A 58 47.83 -20.15 17.09
C GLY A 58 47.61 -18.74 16.54
N ILE A 59 48.69 -18.07 16.11
CA ILE A 59 48.62 -16.73 15.49
C ILE A 59 47.85 -16.77 14.17
N VAL A 60 48.15 -17.74 13.30
CA VAL A 60 47.44 -17.90 12.02
C VAL A 60 45.96 -18.18 12.26
N GLY A 61 45.63 -19.05 13.21
CA GLY A 61 44.25 -19.35 13.60
C GLY A 61 43.52 -18.10 14.08
N ALA A 62 44.13 -17.34 14.99
CA ALA A 62 43.55 -16.09 15.49
C ALA A 62 43.34 -15.05 14.37
N LEU A 63 44.29 -14.89 13.45
CA LEU A 63 44.18 -13.99 12.30
C LEU A 63 43.06 -14.42 11.34
N LEU A 64 42.95 -15.72 11.05
CA LEU A 64 41.88 -16.26 10.20
C LEU A 64 40.50 -16.09 10.86
N THR A 65 40.40 -16.34 12.17
CA THR A 65 39.17 -16.11 12.93
C THR A 65 38.79 -14.62 12.93
N PHE A 66 39.76 -13.72 13.16
CA PHE A 66 39.54 -12.28 13.07
C PHE A 66 39.05 -11.86 11.67
N LEU A 67 39.69 -12.37 10.61
CA LEU A 67 39.31 -12.07 9.23
C LEU A 67 37.90 -12.59 8.91
N ALA A 68 37.55 -13.80 9.38
CA ALA A 68 36.22 -14.36 9.21
C ALA A 68 35.16 -13.47 9.87
N PHE A 69 35.37 -13.04 11.11
CA PHE A 69 34.48 -12.11 11.80
C PHE A 69 34.41 -10.74 11.12
N TYR A 70 35.53 -10.24 10.60
CA TYR A 70 35.56 -8.97 9.86
C TYR A 70 34.70 -9.02 8.59
N ILE A 71 34.84 -10.09 7.79
CA ILE A 71 34.02 -10.29 6.58
C ILE A 71 32.54 -10.45 6.94
N GLN A 72 32.22 -11.22 7.99
CA GLN A 72 30.84 -11.35 8.48
C GLN A 72 30.24 -10.01 8.91
N LYS A 73 31.01 -9.15 9.58
CA LYS A 73 30.57 -7.81 9.96
C LYS A 73 30.20 -6.97 8.74
N ILE A 74 31.07 -6.94 7.72
CA ILE A 74 30.81 -6.21 6.47
C ILE A 74 29.52 -6.70 5.80
N ALA A 75 29.33 -8.02 5.70
CA ALA A 75 28.13 -8.60 5.10
C ALA A 75 26.86 -8.21 5.86
N ASN A 76 26.90 -8.21 7.20
CA ASN A 76 25.77 -7.81 8.03
C ASN A 76 25.42 -6.33 7.87
N ASP A 77 26.43 -5.46 7.74
CA ASP A 77 26.21 -4.03 7.51
C ASP A 77 25.55 -3.77 6.14
N GLU A 78 25.97 -4.48 5.09
CA GLU A 78 25.34 -4.41 3.77
C GLU A 78 23.88 -4.91 3.79
N ILE A 79 23.64 -6.07 4.39
CA ILE A 79 22.31 -6.65 4.56
C ILE A 79 21.39 -5.68 5.32
N LYS A 80 21.89 -5.06 6.39
CA LYS A 80 21.13 -4.08 7.18
C LYS A 80 20.71 -2.86 6.35
N ASN A 81 21.57 -2.40 5.45
CA ASN A 81 21.25 -1.28 4.57
C ASN A 81 20.20 -1.68 3.52
N GLN A 82 20.36 -2.84 2.87
CA GLN A 82 19.36 -3.36 1.94
C GLN A 82 17.99 -3.55 2.60
N PHE A 83 17.94 -4.05 3.83
CA PHE A 83 16.69 -4.19 4.57
C PHE A 83 16.03 -2.84 4.88
N LYS A 84 16.80 -1.78 5.14
CA LYS A 84 16.23 -0.44 5.36
C LYS A 84 15.58 0.08 4.08
N GLU A 85 16.26 -0.04 2.94
CA GLU A 85 15.72 0.38 1.65
C GLU A 85 14.46 -0.42 1.27
N GLN A 86 14.50 -1.74 1.45
CA GLN A 86 13.34 -2.61 1.22
C GLN A 86 12.15 -2.23 2.10
N LYS A 87 12.36 -1.95 3.39
CA LYS A 87 11.27 -1.51 4.29
C LYS A 87 10.61 -0.24 3.82
N VAL A 88 11.38 0.74 3.32
CA VAL A 88 10.83 1.99 2.79
C VAL A 88 10.01 1.73 1.53
N SER A 89 10.52 0.93 0.60
CA SER A 89 9.78 0.57 -0.63
C SER A 89 8.49 -0.20 -0.31
N GLN A 90 8.58 -1.25 0.51
CA GLN A 90 7.42 -2.05 0.93
C GLN A 90 6.38 -1.23 1.66
N HIS A 91 6.80 -0.25 2.46
CA HIS A 91 5.87 0.65 3.12
C HIS A 91 5.09 1.50 2.12
N LYS A 92 5.75 2.04 1.08
CA LYS A 92 5.08 2.79 0.01
C LYS A 92 4.12 1.92 -0.79
N ASP A 93 4.54 0.71 -1.16
CA ASP A 93 3.69 -0.25 -1.88
C ASP A 93 2.44 -0.61 -1.06
N PHE A 94 2.60 -0.81 0.24
CA PHE A 94 1.51 -1.06 1.17
C PHE A 94 0.55 0.13 1.27
N LEU A 95 1.07 1.35 1.42
CA LEU A 95 0.24 2.56 1.44
C LEU A 95 -0.56 2.71 0.16
N PHE A 96 0.08 2.57 -1.00
CA PHE A 96 -0.57 2.63 -2.30
C PHE A 96 -1.69 1.60 -2.43
N ALA A 97 -1.41 0.33 -2.09
CA ALA A 97 -2.39 -0.74 -2.11
C ALA A 97 -3.58 -0.44 -1.19
N ASN A 98 -3.33 0.05 0.03
CA ASN A 98 -4.38 0.40 0.97
C ASN A 98 -5.28 1.51 0.46
N TYR A 99 -4.72 2.59 -0.09
CA TYR A 99 -5.53 3.67 -0.67
C TYR A 99 -6.36 3.18 -1.86
N LYS A 100 -5.76 2.40 -2.76
CA LYS A 100 -6.47 1.78 -3.88
C LYS A 100 -7.64 0.91 -3.39
N THR A 101 -7.42 0.09 -2.36
CA THR A 101 -8.47 -0.71 -1.74
C THR A 101 -9.57 0.16 -1.13
N ARG A 102 -9.24 1.23 -0.39
CA ARG A 102 -10.24 2.15 0.18
C ARG A 102 -11.11 2.80 -0.91
N ILE A 103 -10.51 3.20 -2.03
CA ILE A 103 -11.26 3.75 -3.17
C ILE A 103 -12.21 2.67 -3.75
N MET A 104 -11.73 1.45 -3.93
CA MET A 104 -12.54 0.33 -4.42
C MET A 104 -13.68 -0.03 -3.46
N LEU A 105 -13.46 0.04 -2.15
CA LEU A 105 -14.49 -0.16 -1.14
C LEU A 105 -15.59 0.90 -1.26
N LEU A 106 -15.27 2.18 -1.47
CA LEU A 106 -16.27 3.22 -1.71
C LEU A 106 -17.05 3.01 -3.00
N ILE A 107 -16.37 2.63 -4.08
CA ILE A 107 -17.03 2.29 -5.35
C ILE A 107 -18.01 1.13 -5.12
N ASN A 108 -17.60 0.11 -4.37
CA ASN A 108 -18.45 -1.03 -4.05
C ASN A 108 -19.63 -0.65 -3.17
N GLU A 109 -19.43 0.16 -2.13
CA GLU A 109 -20.48 0.66 -1.26
C GLU A 109 -21.56 1.39 -2.07
N ILE A 110 -21.14 2.30 -2.96
CA ILE A 110 -22.07 2.99 -3.87
C ILE A 110 -22.79 2.01 -4.79
N ASN A 111 -22.07 1.08 -5.44
CA ASN A 111 -22.66 0.13 -6.37
C ASN A 111 -23.65 -0.84 -5.68
N SER A 112 -23.39 -1.18 -4.42
CA SER A 112 -24.22 -2.05 -3.59
C SER A 112 -25.40 -1.32 -2.91
N PHE A 113 -25.41 0.01 -2.94
CA PHE A 113 -26.48 0.82 -2.36
C PHE A 113 -27.80 0.46 -3.01
N ASN A 114 -28.81 0.12 -2.21
CA ASN A 114 -30.10 -0.37 -2.69
C ASN A 114 -31.23 0.29 -1.90
N ILE A 115 -32.27 0.70 -2.61
CA ILE A 115 -33.51 1.17 -2.03
C ILE A 115 -34.70 0.55 -2.76
N SER A 116 -35.79 0.39 -2.02
CA SER A 116 -37.04 -0.12 -2.55
C SER A 116 -38.15 0.92 -2.40
N PHE A 117 -38.90 1.12 -3.47
CA PHE A 117 -40.12 1.91 -3.48
C PHE A 117 -41.34 0.98 -3.59
N HIS A 118 -42.43 1.36 -2.92
CA HIS A 118 -43.73 0.71 -3.01
C HIS A 118 -44.80 1.77 -3.22
N GLY A 119 -45.63 1.63 -4.26
CA GLY A 119 -46.67 2.63 -4.56
C GLY A 119 -46.11 4.03 -4.87
N GLY A 120 -44.87 4.12 -5.36
CA GLY A 120 -44.21 5.39 -5.70
C GLY A 120 -43.57 6.14 -4.52
N SER A 121 -43.61 5.59 -3.31
CA SER A 121 -42.93 6.16 -2.12
C SER A 121 -41.85 5.21 -1.61
N LEU A 122 -40.83 5.75 -0.92
CA LEU A 122 -39.80 4.93 -0.28
C LEU A 122 -40.44 4.04 0.79
N ILE A 123 -40.04 2.78 0.86
CA ILE A 123 -40.47 1.87 1.92
C ILE A 123 -39.69 2.24 3.19
N SER A 124 -40.22 3.19 3.96
CA SER A 124 -39.62 3.63 5.23
C SER A 124 -40.18 2.91 6.47
N ASP A 125 -41.40 2.36 6.35
CA ASP A 125 -42.11 1.65 7.40
C ASP A 125 -42.83 0.42 6.80
N ILE A 126 -42.90 -0.67 7.57
CA ILE A 126 -43.65 -1.88 7.22
C ILE A 126 -45.14 -1.60 7.03
N SER A 127 -45.67 -0.56 7.69
CA SER A 127 -47.06 -0.12 7.53
C SER A 127 -47.39 0.32 6.09
N LEU A 128 -46.39 0.78 5.33
CA LEU A 128 -46.58 1.20 3.93
C LEU A 128 -46.76 0.01 2.97
N LEU A 129 -46.55 -1.23 3.42
CA LEU A 129 -46.67 -2.44 2.61
C LEU A 129 -48.08 -3.05 2.59
N THR A 130 -49.09 -2.37 3.16
CA THR A 130 -50.44 -2.93 3.30
C THR A 130 -51.21 -3.03 1.99
N ASP A 131 -50.89 -2.17 1.01
CA ASP A 131 -51.53 -2.23 -0.31
C ASP A 131 -50.87 -3.29 -1.19
N LYS A 132 -51.55 -4.44 -1.33
CA LYS A 132 -51.10 -5.57 -2.17
C LYS A 132 -51.13 -5.25 -3.68
N SER A 133 -51.85 -4.21 -4.11
CA SER A 133 -51.98 -3.84 -5.54
C SER A 133 -50.84 -2.95 -6.03
N SER A 134 -50.13 -2.31 -5.11
CA SER A 134 -49.02 -1.42 -5.42
C SER A 134 -47.78 -2.19 -5.92
N LYS A 135 -47.13 -1.66 -6.95
CA LYS A 135 -45.90 -2.24 -7.52
C LYS A 135 -44.69 -1.89 -6.66
N LYS A 136 -43.80 -2.88 -6.45
CA LYS A 136 -42.49 -2.70 -5.83
C LYS A 136 -41.42 -2.46 -6.89
N TYR A 137 -40.63 -1.42 -6.71
CA TYR A 137 -39.48 -1.08 -7.56
C TYR A 137 -38.21 -1.10 -6.72
N ASN A 138 -37.15 -1.76 -7.21
CA ASN A 138 -35.84 -1.76 -6.56
C ASN A 138 -34.87 -0.99 -7.44
N PHE A 139 -34.13 -0.07 -6.83
CA PHE A 139 -33.07 0.67 -7.49
C PHE A 139 -31.77 0.33 -6.80
N ILE A 140 -30.69 0.27 -7.59
CA ILE A 140 -29.34 0.00 -7.09
C ILE A 140 -28.35 1.06 -7.53
N GLY A 141 -27.21 1.12 -6.87
CA GLY A 141 -26.11 1.95 -7.29
C GLY A 141 -26.38 3.44 -7.12
N ILE A 142 -25.79 4.20 -8.05
CA ILE A 142 -25.97 5.65 -8.13
C ILE A 142 -27.42 6.09 -8.39
N GLN A 143 -28.18 5.31 -9.15
CA GLN A 143 -29.59 5.62 -9.44
C GLN A 143 -30.42 5.60 -8.16
N ALA A 144 -30.17 4.63 -7.28
CA ALA A 144 -30.79 4.57 -5.97
C ALA A 144 -30.47 5.80 -5.13
N ILE A 145 -29.19 6.17 -4.99
CA ILE A 145 -28.79 7.37 -4.23
C ILE A 145 -29.51 8.62 -4.75
N ASN A 146 -29.53 8.82 -6.07
CA ASN A 146 -30.17 9.99 -6.67
C ASN A 146 -31.68 10.05 -6.39
N LEU A 147 -32.40 8.93 -6.58
CA LEU A 147 -33.83 8.85 -6.33
C LEU A 147 -34.16 9.01 -4.85
N TYR A 148 -33.35 8.40 -3.99
CA TYR A 148 -33.47 8.55 -2.54
C TYR A 148 -33.35 10.01 -2.12
N LEU A 149 -32.32 10.73 -2.60
CA LEU A 149 -32.11 12.13 -2.24
C LEU A 149 -33.28 13.01 -2.70
N ILE A 150 -33.79 12.80 -3.91
CA ILE A 150 -34.97 13.53 -4.41
C ILE A 150 -36.15 13.33 -3.47
N GLU A 151 -36.46 12.08 -3.11
CA GLU A 151 -37.58 11.75 -2.23
C GLU A 151 -37.36 12.26 -0.79
N TYR A 152 -36.16 12.12 -0.25
CA TYR A 152 -35.79 12.60 1.08
C TYR A 152 -36.02 14.11 1.22
N PHE A 153 -35.53 14.91 0.26
CA PHE A 153 -35.68 16.36 0.34
C PHE A 153 -37.11 16.83 0.05
N LYS A 154 -37.82 16.16 -0.88
CA LYS A 154 -39.26 16.38 -1.06
C LYS A 154 -40.00 16.16 0.25
N LYS A 155 -39.74 15.04 0.93
CA LYS A 155 -40.41 14.72 2.20
C LYS A 155 -40.01 15.64 3.34
N LYS A 156 -38.75 16.10 3.37
CA LYS A 156 -38.27 17.12 4.32
C LYS A 156 -39.02 18.44 4.14
N GLU A 157 -39.23 18.88 2.90
CA GLU A 157 -39.98 20.10 2.57
C GLU A 157 -41.47 19.99 2.97
N GLU A 158 -42.10 18.83 2.75
CA GLU A 158 -43.46 18.53 3.21
C GLU A 158 -43.59 18.58 4.75
N ASN A 159 -42.63 18.01 5.47
CA ASN A 159 -42.61 18.02 6.94
C ASN A 159 -42.43 19.45 7.49
N ASN A 160 -41.52 20.22 6.90
CA ASN A 160 -41.30 21.62 7.28
C ASN A 160 -42.57 22.46 7.06
N SER A 161 -43.25 22.27 5.93
CA SER A 161 -44.48 23.00 5.59
C SER A 161 -45.66 22.65 6.50
N SER A 162 -45.67 21.44 7.05
CA SER A 162 -46.71 20.96 7.98
C SER A 162 -46.38 21.19 9.46
N GLY A 163 -45.27 21.87 9.78
CA GLY A 163 -44.81 22.12 11.15
C GLY A 163 -44.33 20.85 11.87
N LYS A 164 -44.15 19.73 11.15
CA LYS A 164 -43.60 18.50 11.71
C LYS A 164 -42.08 18.64 11.83
N LYS A 165 -41.55 18.17 12.96
CA LYS A 165 -40.10 18.16 13.25
C LYS A 165 -39.35 17.28 12.25
N GLU A 166 -38.03 17.47 12.19
CA GLU A 166 -37.10 16.68 11.35
C GLU A 166 -37.27 15.17 11.52
N PHE A 167 -36.83 14.40 10.52
CA PHE A 167 -36.80 12.94 10.60
C PHE A 167 -36.12 12.48 11.87
N ARG A 168 -36.80 11.59 12.60
CA ARG A 168 -36.27 11.05 13.85
C ARG A 168 -35.10 10.11 13.56
N VAL A 169 -34.24 9.89 14.55
CA VAL A 169 -33.09 8.99 14.42
C VAL A 169 -33.53 7.56 14.10
N GLU A 170 -34.73 7.16 14.54
CA GLU A 170 -35.28 5.84 14.26
C GLU A 170 -35.86 5.71 12.84
N ASP A 171 -35.96 6.81 12.09
CA ASP A 171 -36.47 6.80 10.71
C ASP A 171 -35.40 6.26 9.76
N SER A 172 -35.81 5.38 8.85
CA SER A 172 -34.95 4.85 7.79
C SER A 172 -34.43 5.97 6.87
N TYR A 173 -35.17 7.07 6.70
CA TYR A 173 -34.65 8.27 6.04
C TYR A 173 -33.43 8.86 6.78
N HIS A 174 -33.43 8.88 8.11
CA HIS A 174 -32.27 9.38 8.84
C HIS A 174 -31.06 8.45 8.66
N ALA A 175 -31.25 7.14 8.81
CA ALA A 175 -30.16 6.18 8.64
C ALA A 175 -29.53 6.22 7.23
N ILE A 176 -30.35 6.28 6.19
CA ILE A 176 -29.88 6.29 4.81
C ILE A 176 -29.14 7.59 4.47
N ILE A 177 -29.63 8.76 4.90
CA ILE A 177 -28.91 10.01 4.63
C ILE A 177 -27.57 10.08 5.37
N GLN A 178 -27.48 9.52 6.59
CA GLN A 178 -26.21 9.44 7.32
C GLN A 178 -25.20 8.52 6.62
N ASN A 179 -25.67 7.41 6.04
CA ASN A 179 -24.81 6.55 5.22
C ASN A 179 -24.24 7.34 4.03
N ILE A 180 -25.09 8.04 3.27
CA ILE A 180 -24.64 8.88 2.14
C ILE A 180 -23.62 9.93 2.60
N PHE A 181 -23.85 10.59 3.74
CA PHE A 181 -22.88 11.54 4.29
C PHE A 181 -21.56 10.88 4.68
N SER A 182 -21.58 9.68 5.26
CA SER A 182 -20.38 8.90 5.57
C SER A 182 -19.57 8.56 4.31
N ILE A 183 -20.25 8.21 3.20
CA ILE A 183 -19.60 7.97 1.90
C ILE A 183 -18.91 9.24 1.40
N ILE A 184 -19.57 10.40 1.48
CA ILE A 184 -19.01 11.70 1.08
C ILE A 184 -17.78 12.05 1.92
N THR A 185 -17.89 11.94 3.25
CA THR A 185 -16.79 12.23 4.17
C THR A 185 -15.60 11.30 3.92
N SER A 186 -15.86 10.01 3.70
CA SER A 186 -14.81 9.03 3.41
C SER A 186 -14.09 9.33 2.10
N TYR A 187 -14.84 9.75 1.08
CA TYR A 187 -14.30 10.15 -0.22
C TYR A 187 -13.47 11.44 -0.13
N HIS A 188 -13.96 12.45 0.61
CA HIS A 188 -13.22 13.67 0.92
C HIS A 188 -11.91 13.39 1.67
N ASN A 189 -11.97 12.56 2.71
CA ASN A 189 -10.80 12.25 3.53
C ASN A 189 -9.75 11.47 2.72
N LEU A 190 -10.16 10.63 1.75
CA LEU A 190 -9.20 9.96 0.87
C LEU A 190 -8.39 10.93 0.03
N HIS A 191 -9.01 12.00 -0.48
CA HIS A 191 -8.29 13.06 -1.20
C HIS A 191 -7.20 13.68 -0.33
N ILE A 192 -7.60 14.13 0.87
CA ILE A 192 -6.68 14.75 1.84
C ILE A 192 -5.58 13.76 2.24
N ASP A 193 -5.92 12.51 2.54
CA ASP A 193 -4.96 11.50 2.96
C ASP A 193 -3.93 11.20 1.86
N ILE A 194 -4.36 11.09 0.59
CA ILE A 194 -3.47 10.80 -0.54
C ILE A 194 -2.56 11.99 -0.82
N GLU A 195 -3.10 13.21 -0.80
CA GLU A 195 -2.33 14.45 -1.01
C GLU A 195 -1.22 14.58 0.04
N ASN A 196 -1.55 14.33 1.32
CA ASN A 196 -0.63 14.44 2.45
C ASN A 196 0.24 13.20 2.69
N SER A 197 0.11 12.13 1.89
CA SER A 197 0.89 10.89 2.08
C SER A 197 2.35 10.99 1.61
N ASP A 198 3.18 10.06 2.09
CA ASP A 198 4.59 9.90 1.68
C ASP A 198 4.77 9.16 0.33
N LEU A 199 3.69 8.96 -0.42
CA LEU A 199 3.72 8.37 -1.74
C LEU A 199 4.50 9.26 -2.73
N ASP A 200 5.15 8.63 -3.70
CA ASP A 200 5.74 9.35 -4.82
C ASP A 200 4.66 9.94 -5.74
N ASN A 201 5.06 10.91 -6.57
CA ASN A 201 4.15 11.64 -7.44
C ASN A 201 3.45 10.75 -8.48
N VAL A 202 4.07 9.66 -8.93
CA VAL A 202 3.46 8.74 -9.90
C VAL A 202 2.33 7.97 -9.24
N SER A 203 2.60 7.41 -8.05
CA SER A 203 1.58 6.73 -7.23
C SER A 203 0.41 7.64 -6.88
N LYS A 204 0.68 8.89 -6.47
CA LYS A 204 -0.37 9.90 -6.19
C LYS A 204 -1.20 10.21 -7.44
N ALA A 205 -0.55 10.39 -8.60
CA ALA A 205 -1.24 10.66 -9.86
C ALA A 205 -2.18 9.52 -10.29
N GLU A 206 -1.76 8.25 -10.12
CA GLU A 206 -2.63 7.10 -10.41
C GLU A 206 -3.87 7.09 -9.49
N LEU A 207 -3.67 7.25 -8.18
CA LEU A 207 -4.77 7.28 -7.21
C LEU A 207 -5.73 8.46 -7.46
N ASN A 208 -5.20 9.64 -7.76
CA ASN A 208 -5.99 10.82 -8.11
C ASN A 208 -6.77 10.63 -9.40
N THR A 209 -6.21 9.93 -10.40
CA THR A 209 -6.92 9.56 -11.62
C THR A 209 -8.11 8.64 -11.32
N LEU A 210 -7.91 7.64 -10.45
CA LEU A 210 -8.97 6.74 -10.02
C LEU A 210 -10.07 7.48 -9.22
N LEU A 211 -9.68 8.38 -8.32
CA LEU A 211 -10.61 9.25 -7.61
C LEU A 211 -11.39 10.11 -8.59
N LYS A 212 -10.73 10.77 -9.56
CA LYS A 212 -11.37 11.61 -10.59
C LYS A 212 -12.40 10.84 -11.39
N TYR A 213 -12.06 9.64 -11.84
CA TYR A 213 -13.02 8.76 -12.53
C TYR A 213 -14.22 8.43 -11.63
N THR A 214 -13.97 8.12 -10.36
CA THR A 214 -15.02 7.83 -9.37
C THR A 214 -15.92 9.05 -9.15
N TYR A 215 -15.35 10.25 -9.08
CA TYR A 215 -16.11 11.49 -8.93
C TYR A 215 -17.11 11.66 -10.07
N PHE A 216 -16.62 11.67 -11.32
CA PHE A 216 -17.48 11.94 -12.47
C PHE A 216 -18.52 10.84 -12.71
N SER A 217 -18.15 9.57 -12.46
CA SER A 217 -19.06 8.45 -12.71
C SER A 217 -20.06 8.19 -11.58
N LYS A 218 -19.75 8.58 -10.33
CA LYS A 218 -20.56 8.24 -9.15
C LYS A 218 -20.98 9.44 -8.30
N PHE A 219 -20.13 10.44 -8.08
CA PHE A 219 -20.42 11.50 -7.12
C PHE A 219 -21.05 12.76 -7.71
N ASN A 220 -20.60 13.17 -8.90
CA ASN A 220 -20.84 14.51 -9.44
C ASN A 220 -22.31 14.96 -9.30
N TYR A 221 -23.24 14.15 -9.80
CA TYR A 221 -24.66 14.51 -9.79
C TYR A 221 -25.22 14.73 -8.38
N PHE A 222 -24.99 13.81 -7.44
CA PHE A 222 -25.62 13.93 -6.13
C PHE A 222 -24.92 14.96 -5.24
N LEU A 223 -23.62 15.19 -5.43
CA LEU A 223 -22.93 16.29 -4.74
C LEU A 223 -23.45 17.65 -5.19
N GLU A 224 -23.67 17.84 -6.50
CA GLU A 224 -24.29 19.06 -7.01
C GLU A 224 -25.72 19.25 -6.49
N TYR A 225 -26.48 18.16 -6.39
CA TYR A 225 -27.82 18.17 -5.83
C TYR A 225 -27.81 18.57 -4.35
N LEU A 226 -26.94 17.95 -3.53
CA LEU A 226 -26.81 18.23 -2.10
C LEU A 226 -26.33 19.65 -1.82
N ASN A 227 -25.38 20.17 -2.61
CA ASN A 227 -24.88 21.54 -2.48
C ASN A 227 -26.01 22.58 -2.60
N LYS A 228 -27.00 22.32 -3.46
CA LYS A 228 -28.18 23.21 -3.63
C LYS A 228 -29.17 23.14 -2.46
N LYS A 229 -29.17 22.06 -1.67
CA LYS A 229 -30.16 21.79 -0.62
C LYS A 229 -29.72 22.19 0.79
N ASN A 230 -28.57 22.87 0.93
CA ASN A 230 -28.02 23.41 2.18
C ASN A 230 -28.02 22.39 3.35
N THR A 231 -27.09 21.45 3.28
CA THR A 231 -26.85 20.40 4.29
C THR A 231 -26.18 20.96 5.56
N SER A 232 -25.83 20.10 6.51
CA SER A 232 -25.05 20.50 7.70
C SER A 232 -23.74 21.19 7.29
N GLN A 233 -23.24 22.11 8.13
CA GLN A 233 -22.07 22.93 7.82
C GLN A 233 -20.85 22.09 7.38
N VAL A 234 -20.50 21.06 8.16
CA VAL A 234 -19.33 20.20 7.89
C VAL A 234 -19.46 19.49 6.55
N ILE A 235 -20.62 18.89 6.26
CA ILE A 235 -20.85 18.21 4.99
C ILE A 235 -20.84 19.20 3.82
N ASN A 236 -21.40 20.39 4.01
CA ASN A 236 -21.41 21.42 2.97
C ASN A 236 -19.99 21.89 2.62
N GLU A 237 -19.11 22.05 3.61
CA GLU A 237 -17.69 22.38 3.39
C GLU A 237 -16.97 21.28 2.60
N GLN A 238 -17.18 20.01 2.96
CA GLN A 238 -16.60 18.86 2.23
C GLN A 238 -17.12 18.78 0.79
N ILE A 239 -18.42 18.98 0.58
CA ILE A 239 -19.02 19.01 -0.76
C ILE A 239 -18.40 20.13 -1.59
N LYS A 240 -18.28 21.35 -1.04
CA LYS A 240 -17.68 22.48 -1.74
C LYS A 240 -16.22 22.23 -2.10
N TYR A 241 -15.45 21.65 -1.19
CA TYR A 241 -14.07 21.24 -1.49
C TYR A 241 -14.02 20.31 -2.71
N LEU A 242 -14.81 19.24 -2.70
CA LEU A 242 -14.85 18.27 -3.80
C LEU A 242 -15.32 18.87 -5.13
N LEU A 243 -16.39 19.69 -5.09
CA LEU A 243 -16.89 20.37 -6.29
C LEU A 243 -15.86 21.33 -6.88
N ASN A 244 -15.14 22.08 -6.05
CA ASN A 244 -14.11 23.00 -6.51
C ASN A 244 -12.90 22.27 -7.09
N LEU A 245 -12.44 21.22 -6.40
CA LEU A 245 -11.34 20.37 -6.86
C LEU A 245 -11.57 19.87 -8.29
N TYR A 246 -12.77 19.37 -8.59
CA TYR A 246 -13.06 18.78 -9.89
C TYR A 246 -13.63 19.74 -10.95
N ARG A 247 -14.08 20.94 -10.58
CA ARG A 247 -14.44 22.00 -11.53
C ARG A 247 -13.22 22.66 -12.16
N ASN A 248 -12.21 22.96 -11.35
CA ASN A 248 -10.99 23.61 -11.84
C ASN A 248 -10.27 22.74 -12.88
N ASP A 249 -10.26 21.42 -12.65
CA ASP A 249 -9.75 20.40 -13.57
C ASP A 249 -10.42 20.38 -14.96
N GLN A 250 -11.66 20.85 -15.10
CA GLN A 250 -12.32 20.92 -16.41
C GLN A 250 -11.90 22.14 -17.22
N MET A 251 -11.45 23.22 -16.56
CA MET A 251 -11.02 24.44 -17.24
C MET A 251 -9.63 24.28 -17.87
N GLU A 252 -8.70 23.58 -17.22
CA GLU A 252 -7.36 23.34 -17.77
C GLU A 252 -7.37 22.52 -19.08
N ILE A 253 -8.33 21.59 -19.23
CA ILE A 253 -8.48 20.76 -20.44
C ILE A 253 -9.02 21.58 -21.62
N VAL A 254 -9.81 22.62 -21.36
CA VAL A 254 -10.37 23.48 -22.41
C VAL A 254 -9.27 24.41 -22.95
N ASP A 255 -8.40 24.94 -22.09
CA ASP A 255 -7.32 25.84 -22.52
C ASP A 255 -6.20 25.11 -23.30
N SER A 256 -5.91 23.84 -23.00
CA SER A 256 -4.88 23.07 -23.72
C SER A 256 -5.29 22.65 -25.14
N ASN A 257 -6.58 22.66 -25.46
CA ASN A 257 -7.10 22.27 -26.79
C ASN A 257 -7.20 23.43 -27.77
N HIS A 258 -6.85 24.66 -27.36
CA HIS A 258 -6.85 25.84 -28.22
C HIS A 258 -5.48 26.22 -28.81
N THR A 259 -4.43 25.41 -28.62
CA THR A 259 -3.22 25.48 -29.45
C THR A 259 -3.54 25.04 -30.88
N SER A 260 -3.73 26.04 -31.74
CA SER A 260 -4.02 25.99 -33.17
C SER A 260 -3.29 24.84 -33.91
N LEU A 261 -4.09 23.91 -34.44
CA LEU A 261 -3.65 23.02 -35.51
C LEU A 261 -3.11 23.88 -36.67
N PRO A 262 -1.90 23.61 -37.20
CA PRO A 262 -1.41 24.31 -38.36
C PRO A 262 -2.34 24.04 -39.54
N LEU A 263 -2.76 25.10 -40.23
CA LEU A 263 -3.55 25.00 -41.45
C LEU A 263 -2.79 24.16 -42.48
N PRO A 264 -3.48 23.27 -43.22
CA PRO A 264 -2.85 22.50 -44.29
C PRO A 264 -2.33 23.45 -45.37
N PRO A 265 -1.17 23.14 -45.99
CA PRO A 265 -0.60 23.96 -47.05
C PRO A 265 -1.53 23.96 -48.28
N GLU A 266 -1.71 25.15 -48.86
CA GLU A 266 -2.43 25.40 -50.13
C GLU A 266 -1.74 24.74 -51.34
#